data_AF-A0A7Y1LDS9-F1
#
_entry.id   AF-A0A7Y1LDS9-F1
#
_cell.length_a   1.000
_cell.length_b   1.000
_cell.length_c   1.000
_cell.angle_alpha   90.00
_cell.angle_beta   90.00
_cell.angle_gamma   90.00
#
_symmetry.space_group_name_H-M   'P 1'
#
loop_
_entity.id
_entity.type
_entity.pdbx_description
1 polymer ?
#
loop_
_entity_poly.entity_id
_entity_poly.type
_entity_poly.pdbx_seq_one_letter_code
_entity_poly.pdbx_strand_id
1 'polypeptide(L)'
;MPGAPVQNADGTIGTVDPAATKEQKMEARLTGAEIKNEATANLFIFLNLGAEANAVQPSDQAPKDTDGRLKNLEASMDAIEEQMPELAKRFKLLYEPYEAAESSVAPTEESRMDNIEKRQEHINEMINLLKIVQNQRSQKTPGV
;
A
#
# COMPACT_ATOMS: atom_id res chain seq x y z
N MET A 1 14.21 -16.81 -0.31
CA MET A 1 13.66 -15.44 -0.32
C MET A 1 13.73 -14.92 1.11
N PRO A 2 14.19 -13.68 1.35
CA PRO A 2 14.06 -13.07 2.67
C PRO A 2 12.56 -13.02 3.04
N GLY A 3 12.23 -13.32 4.30
CA GLY A 3 10.84 -13.35 4.78
C GLY A 3 10.19 -11.96 4.80
N ALA A 4 8.86 -11.91 4.93
CA ALA A 4 8.14 -10.64 5.07
C ALA A 4 8.71 -9.81 6.24
N PRO A 5 8.83 -8.49 6.12
CA PRO A 5 9.32 -7.65 7.21
C PRO A 5 8.34 -7.72 8.40
N VAL A 6 8.87 -7.85 9.61
CA VAL A 6 8.10 -7.83 10.86
C VAL A 6 8.74 -6.82 11.80
N GLN A 7 7.91 -5.99 12.43
CA GLN A 7 8.38 -5.17 13.53
C GLN A 7 8.46 -6.02 14.79
N ASN A 8 9.67 -6.21 15.31
CA ASN A 8 9.92 -6.91 16.55
C ASN A 8 9.43 -6.06 17.74
N ALA A 9 9.21 -6.70 18.89
CA ALA A 9 8.77 -6.03 20.11
C ALA A 9 9.75 -4.94 20.61
N ASP A 10 11.02 -5.00 20.20
CA ASP A 10 12.06 -4.02 20.50
C ASP A 10 12.10 -2.84 19.49
N GLY A 11 11.15 -2.79 18.55
CA GLY A 11 11.03 -1.76 17.53
C GLY A 11 11.94 -1.96 16.32
N THR A 12 12.78 -2.99 16.30
CA THR A 12 13.61 -3.32 15.12
C THR A 12 12.79 -3.96 14.01
N ILE A 13 13.21 -3.77 12.76
CA ILE A 13 12.61 -4.47 11.61
C ILE A 13 13.41 -5.76 11.38
N GLY A 14 12.78 -6.90 11.64
CA GLY A 14 13.27 -8.23 11.30
C GLY A 14 12.57 -8.81 10.06
N THR A 15 12.83 -10.07 9.77
CA THR A 15 12.09 -10.86 8.78
C THR A 15 11.40 -12.03 9.47
N VAL A 16 10.20 -12.40 9.02
CA VAL A 16 9.52 -13.63 9.50
C VAL A 16 10.47 -14.81 9.43
N ASP A 17 10.56 -15.58 10.51
CA ASP A 17 11.30 -16.85 10.55
C ASP A 17 10.83 -17.78 9.43
N PRO A 18 11.73 -18.29 8.56
CA PRO A 18 11.37 -19.28 7.56
C PRO A 18 10.64 -20.51 8.11
N ALA A 19 10.89 -20.88 9.37
CA ALA A 19 10.24 -21.99 10.08
C ALA A 19 8.89 -21.62 10.71
N ALA A 20 8.46 -20.36 10.65
CA ALA A 20 7.17 -19.92 11.19
C ALA A 20 5.98 -20.66 10.53
N THR A 21 4.89 -20.79 11.28
CA THR A 21 3.65 -21.41 10.79
C THR A 21 3.03 -20.57 9.66
N LYS A 22 2.09 -21.16 8.92
CA LYS A 22 1.39 -20.44 7.84
C LYS A 22 0.61 -19.25 8.40
N GLU A 23 -0.02 -19.42 9.56
CA GLU A 23 -0.79 -18.40 10.25
C GLU A 23 0.10 -17.24 10.69
N GLN A 24 1.29 -17.54 11.25
CA GLN A 24 2.26 -16.51 11.63
C GLN A 24 2.78 -15.73 10.41
N LYS A 25 2.99 -16.41 9.28
CA LYS A 25 3.39 -15.77 8.02
C LYS A 25 2.26 -14.89 7.47
N MET A 26 1.02 -15.36 7.49
CA MET A 26 -0.14 -14.58 7.06
C MET A 26 -0.33 -13.34 7.94
N GLU A 27 -0.24 -13.49 9.26
CA GLU A 27 -0.35 -12.39 10.22
C GLU A 27 0.68 -11.28 9.95
N ALA A 28 1.94 -11.67 9.72
CA ALA A 28 3.00 -10.74 9.37
C ALA A 28 2.75 -10.02 8.04
N ARG A 29 2.28 -10.76 7.02
CA ARG A 29 1.97 -10.19 5.70
C ARG A 29 0.82 -9.18 5.77
N LEU A 30 -0.27 -9.52 6.47
CA LEU A 30 -1.40 -8.62 6.69
C LEU A 30 -0.95 -7.34 7.41
N THR A 31 -0.23 -7.49 8.52
CA THR A 31 0.26 -6.36 9.30
C THR A 31 1.17 -5.45 8.46
N GLY A 32 2.08 -6.05 7.69
CA GLY A 32 2.95 -5.31 6.78
C GLY A 32 2.18 -4.58 5.68
N ALA A 33 1.15 -5.22 5.11
CA ALA A 33 0.31 -4.60 4.09
C ALA A 33 -0.54 -3.47 4.65
N GLU A 34 -1.08 -3.59 5.86
CA GLU A 34 -1.85 -2.55 6.53
C GLU A 34 -1.01 -1.28 6.74
N ILE A 35 0.21 -1.44 7.27
CA ILE A 35 1.15 -0.33 7.46
C ILE A 35 1.49 0.35 6.12
N LYS A 36 1.82 -0.45 5.09
CA LYS A 36 2.14 0.09 3.76
C LYS A 36 0.96 0.84 3.15
N ASN A 37 -0.24 0.30 3.31
CA ASN A 37 -1.45 0.88 2.74
C ASN A 37 -1.82 2.20 3.44
N GLU A 38 -1.68 2.27 4.77
CA GLU A 38 -1.85 3.52 5.51
C GLU A 38 -0.82 4.58 5.09
N ALA A 39 0.46 4.19 4.98
CA ALA A 39 1.51 5.10 4.50
C ALA A 39 1.22 5.62 3.08
N THR A 40 0.69 4.75 2.22
CA THR A 40 0.26 5.07 0.85
C THR A 40 -0.90 6.06 0.85
N ALA A 41 -1.95 5.80 1.64
CA ALA A 41 -3.10 6.69 1.76
C ALA A 41 -2.70 8.08 2.29
N ASN A 42 -1.87 8.13 3.33
CA ASN A 42 -1.37 9.40 3.90
C ASN A 42 -0.52 10.19 2.91
N LEU A 43 0.32 9.50 2.14
CA LEU A 43 1.09 10.13 1.09
C LEU A 43 0.20 10.63 -0.05
N PHE A 44 -0.83 9.87 -0.43
CA PHE A 44 -1.80 10.30 -1.42
C PHE A 44 -2.50 11.58 -0.98
N ILE A 45 -2.96 11.62 0.28
CA ILE A 45 -3.55 12.79 0.92
C ILE A 45 -2.59 13.99 0.85
N PHE A 46 -1.32 13.80 1.22
CA PHE A 46 -0.31 14.85 1.13
C PHE A 46 -0.10 15.35 -0.30
N LEU A 47 0.00 14.45 -1.28
CA LEU A 47 0.20 14.81 -2.69
C LEU A 47 -1.04 15.49 -3.30
N ASN A 48 -2.24 15.13 -2.83
CA ASN A 48 -3.50 15.63 -3.36
C ASN A 48 -3.95 16.95 -2.70
N LEU A 49 -3.84 17.06 -1.37
CA LEU A 49 -4.37 18.15 -0.55
C LEU A 49 -3.29 19.06 0.04
N GLY A 50 -2.01 18.68 -0.04
CA GLY A 50 -0.89 19.47 0.47
C GLY A 50 -0.58 19.24 1.96
N ALA A 51 0.28 20.09 2.51
CA ALA A 51 0.87 19.91 3.85
C ALA A 51 -0.13 20.06 5.02
N GLU A 52 -1.27 20.70 4.80
CA GLU A 52 -2.31 20.93 5.82
C GLU A 52 -3.30 19.76 5.95
N ALA A 53 -3.08 18.69 5.18
CA ALA A 53 -4.00 17.58 5.14
C ALA A 53 -3.84 16.67 6.37
N ASN A 54 -4.95 16.31 7.00
CA ASN A 54 -4.94 15.44 8.17
C ASN A 54 -4.54 14.02 7.75
N ALA A 55 -3.55 13.46 8.45
CA ALA A 55 -3.21 12.05 8.31
C ALA A 55 -4.37 11.18 8.79
N VAL A 56 -4.62 10.10 8.07
CA VAL A 56 -5.50 9.01 8.47
C VAL A 56 -4.68 8.04 9.33
N GLN A 57 -5.27 7.61 10.44
CA GLN A 57 -4.72 6.59 11.32
C GLN A 57 -5.53 5.29 11.19
N PRO A 58 -4.99 4.14 11.65
CA PRO A 58 -5.76 2.91 11.71
C PRO A 58 -7.00 3.11 12.57
N SER A 59 -8.13 2.56 12.13
CA SER A 59 -9.35 2.59 12.93
C SER A 59 -9.22 1.61 14.10
N ASP A 60 -9.61 2.05 15.30
CA ASP A 60 -9.78 1.15 16.47
C ASP A 60 -10.85 0.06 16.22
N GLN A 61 -11.71 0.26 15.21
CA GLN A 61 -12.74 -0.68 14.78
C GLN A 61 -12.30 -1.56 13.60
N ALA A 62 -11.02 -1.55 13.24
CA ALA A 62 -10.50 -2.41 12.17
C ALA A 62 -10.77 -3.90 12.49
N PRO A 63 -11.17 -4.70 11.49
CA PRO A 63 -11.34 -6.15 11.67
C PRO A 63 -10.04 -6.80 12.17
N LYS A 64 -10.19 -7.84 13.00
CA LYS A 64 -9.05 -8.56 13.59
C LYS A 64 -8.86 -9.96 13.02
N ASP A 65 -9.91 -10.53 12.44
CA ASP A 65 -9.84 -11.80 11.72
C ASP A 65 -9.26 -11.60 10.31
N THR A 66 -8.64 -12.66 9.78
CA THR A 66 -7.94 -12.65 8.49
C THR A 66 -8.83 -12.21 7.34
N ASP A 67 -10.06 -12.73 7.21
CA ASP A 67 -10.96 -12.39 6.11
C ASP A 67 -11.37 -10.92 6.15
N GLY A 68 -11.74 -10.40 7.34
CA GLY A 68 -12.06 -9.00 7.53
C GLY A 68 -10.90 -8.07 7.20
N ARG A 69 -9.67 -8.43 7.60
CA ARG A 69 -8.46 -7.65 7.29
C ARG A 69 -8.16 -7.63 5.80
N LEU A 70 -8.24 -8.79 5.13
CA LEU A 70 -8.08 -8.87 3.67
C LEU A 70 -9.12 -8.02 2.94
N LYS A 71 -10.41 -8.08 3.34
CA LYS A 71 -11.48 -7.26 2.75
C LYS A 71 -11.21 -5.77 2.91
N ASN A 72 -10.75 -5.37 4.09
CA ASN A 72 -10.44 -3.97 4.36
C ASN A 72 -9.24 -3.48 3.54
N LEU A 73 -8.20 -4.31 3.41
CA LEU A 73 -7.06 -4.03 2.54
C LEU A 73 -7.51 -3.89 1.08
N GLU A 74 -8.27 -4.85 0.54
CA GLU A 74 -8.79 -4.78 -0.83
C GLU A 74 -9.61 -3.51 -1.08
N ALA A 75 -10.57 -3.19 -0.21
CA ALA A 75 -11.43 -2.02 -0.36
C ALA A 75 -10.64 -0.70 -0.32
N SER A 76 -9.65 -0.61 0.55
CA SER A 76 -8.80 0.58 0.64
C SER A 76 -7.88 0.73 -0.57
N MET A 77 -7.38 -0.38 -1.13
CA MET A 77 -6.62 -0.36 -2.38
C MET A 77 -7.49 0.05 -3.56
N ASP A 78 -8.72 -0.44 -3.65
CA ASP A 78 -9.68 -0.02 -4.68
C ASP A 78 -9.88 1.50 -4.64
N ALA A 79 -10.06 2.07 -3.45
CA ALA A 79 -10.21 3.52 -3.28
C ALA A 79 -8.95 4.31 -3.69
N ILE A 80 -7.75 3.79 -3.42
CA ILE A 80 -6.49 4.42 -3.84
C ILE A 80 -6.37 4.37 -5.37
N GLU A 81 -6.61 3.21 -5.98
CA GLU A 81 -6.49 3.00 -7.42
C GLU A 81 -7.54 3.78 -8.21
N GLU A 82 -8.75 4.00 -7.66
CA GLU A 82 -9.78 4.86 -8.26
C GLU A 82 -9.32 6.33 -8.35
N GLN A 83 -8.61 6.82 -7.34
CA GLN A 83 -8.19 8.23 -7.28
C GLN A 83 -6.83 8.48 -7.96
N MET A 84 -6.00 7.44 -8.12
CA MET A 84 -4.65 7.54 -8.68
C MET A 84 -4.59 8.12 -10.11
N PRO A 85 -5.49 7.80 -11.07
CA PRO A 85 -5.46 8.38 -12.41
C PRO A 85 -5.53 9.90 -12.41
N GLU A 86 -6.42 10.49 -11.59
CA GLU A 86 -6.56 11.93 -11.50
C GLU A 86 -5.35 12.58 -10.83
N LEU A 87 -4.77 11.95 -9.81
CA LEU A 87 -3.52 12.42 -9.23
C LEU A 87 -2.39 12.38 -10.26
N ALA A 88 -2.20 11.25 -10.96
CA ALA A 88 -1.17 11.08 -11.97
C ALA A 88 -1.26 12.12 -13.09
N LYS A 89 -2.46 12.44 -13.58
CA LYS A 89 -2.70 13.48 -14.59
C LYS A 89 -2.17 14.85 -14.16
N ARG A 90 -2.32 15.24 -12.88
CA ARG A 90 -1.76 16.52 -12.34
C ARG A 90 -0.23 16.57 -12.43
N PHE A 91 0.40 15.40 -12.41
CA PHE A 91 1.84 15.23 -12.59
C PHE A 91 2.25 14.99 -14.05
N LYS A 92 1.28 14.98 -15.00
CA LYS A 92 1.46 14.64 -16.42
C LYS A 92 1.93 13.19 -16.63
N LEU A 93 1.48 12.30 -15.76
CA LEU A 93 1.67 10.85 -15.83
C LEU A 93 0.33 10.18 -16.13
N LEU A 94 0.39 8.95 -16.62
CA LEU A 94 -0.78 8.07 -16.76
C LEU A 94 -0.65 6.94 -15.73
N TYR A 95 -1.76 6.61 -15.09
CA TYR A 95 -1.86 5.43 -14.24
C TYR A 95 -2.96 4.52 -14.79
N GLU A 96 -2.61 3.25 -14.96
CA GLU A 96 -3.53 2.16 -15.25
C GLU A 96 -3.51 1.22 -14.02
N PRO A 97 -4.66 0.89 -13.41
CA PRO A 97 -4.72 -0.01 -12.27
C PRO A 97 -4.09 -1.38 -12.55
N TYR A 98 -3.67 -2.07 -11.49
CA TYR A 98 -3.17 -3.44 -11.62
C TYR A 98 -4.32 -4.38 -11.99
N GLU A 99 -4.17 -5.13 -13.07
CA GLU A 99 -5.12 -6.18 -13.46
C GLU A 99 -4.57 -7.54 -13.04
N ALA A 100 -5.27 -8.18 -12.11
CA ALA A 100 -5.00 -9.56 -11.74
C ALA A 100 -5.41 -10.50 -12.88
N ALA A 101 -4.65 -11.59 -13.09
CA ALA A 101 -5.02 -12.61 -14.05
C ALA A 101 -6.38 -13.24 -13.69
N GLU A 102 -7.26 -13.42 -14.67
CA GLU A 102 -8.56 -14.06 -14.45
C GLU A 102 -8.39 -15.49 -13.93
N SER A 103 -9.17 -15.84 -12.91
CA SER A 103 -9.24 -17.18 -12.32
C SER A 103 -10.69 -17.65 -12.26
N SER A 104 -10.93 -18.90 -12.63
CA SER A 104 -12.26 -19.55 -12.50
C SER A 104 -12.52 -20.13 -11.10
N VAL A 105 -11.54 -20.07 -10.21
CA VAL A 105 -11.62 -20.59 -8.83
C VAL A 105 -11.76 -19.41 -7.87
N ALA A 106 -12.63 -19.55 -6.88
CA ALA A 106 -12.77 -18.57 -5.81
C ALA A 106 -11.43 -18.36 -5.09
N PRO A 107 -11.03 -17.10 -4.83
CA PRO A 107 -9.70 -16.81 -4.31
C PRO A 107 -9.57 -17.27 -2.85
N THR A 108 -8.46 -17.95 -2.53
CA THR A 108 -8.06 -18.30 -1.16
C THR A 108 -7.44 -17.09 -0.46
N GLU A 109 -7.35 -17.13 0.88
CA GLU A 109 -6.67 -16.08 1.67
C GLU A 109 -5.24 -15.83 1.18
N GLU A 110 -4.47 -16.88 0.89
CA GLU A 110 -3.12 -16.72 0.33
C GLU A 110 -3.13 -16.02 -1.03
N SER A 111 -4.03 -16.43 -1.94
CA SER A 111 -4.09 -15.81 -3.27
C SER A 111 -4.54 -14.34 -3.22
N ARG A 112 -5.42 -13.99 -2.27
CA ARG A 112 -5.83 -12.61 -2.00
C ARG A 112 -4.67 -11.79 -1.48
N MET A 113 -3.92 -12.33 -0.51
CA MET A 113 -2.72 -11.69 0.03
C MET A 113 -1.64 -11.47 -1.04
N ASP A 114 -1.38 -12.49 -1.88
CA ASP A 114 -0.44 -12.38 -3.00
C ASP A 114 -0.86 -11.29 -4.00
N ASN A 115 -2.16 -11.15 -4.26
CA ASN A 115 -2.70 -10.11 -5.13
C ASN A 115 -2.54 -8.71 -4.50
N ILE A 116 -2.89 -8.56 -3.22
CA ILE A 116 -2.68 -7.32 -2.45
C ILE A 116 -1.22 -6.86 -2.55
N GLU A 117 -0.26 -7.76 -2.35
CA GLU A 117 1.16 -7.40 -2.44
C GLU A 117 1.57 -6.91 -3.83
N LYS A 118 1.09 -7.55 -4.91
CA LYS A 118 1.36 -7.10 -6.28
C LYS A 118 0.73 -5.76 -6.60
N ARG A 119 -0.52 -5.54 -6.19
CA ARG A 119 -1.19 -4.25 -6.31
C ARG A 119 -0.42 -3.16 -5.55
N GLN A 120 0.10 -3.48 -4.36
CA GLN A 120 0.89 -2.53 -3.56
C GLN A 120 2.21 -2.18 -4.25
N GLU A 121 2.90 -3.15 -4.84
CA GLU A 121 4.10 -2.91 -5.63
C GLU A 121 3.81 -1.94 -6.79
N HIS A 122 2.74 -2.20 -7.54
CA HIS A 122 2.31 -1.36 -8.67
C HIS A 122 1.95 0.08 -8.25
N ILE A 123 1.20 0.24 -7.15
CA ILE A 123 0.88 1.55 -6.58
C ILE A 123 2.16 2.28 -6.14
N ASN A 124 3.09 1.57 -5.49
CA ASN A 124 4.35 2.16 -5.02
C ASN A 124 5.23 2.65 -6.18
N GLU A 125 5.26 1.94 -7.30
CA GLU A 125 5.96 2.40 -8.50
C GLU A 125 5.42 3.74 -8.99
N MET A 126 4.10 3.89 -9.10
CA MET A 126 3.48 5.16 -9.49
C MET A 126 3.79 6.26 -8.49
N ILE A 127 3.67 5.98 -7.20
CA ILE A 127 3.99 6.93 -6.13
C ILE A 127 5.44 7.43 -6.22
N ASN A 128 6.39 6.54 -6.49
CA ASN A 128 7.79 6.92 -6.64
C ASN A 128 7.99 7.85 -7.84
N LEU A 129 7.29 7.61 -8.96
CA LEU A 129 7.30 8.53 -10.10
C LEU A 129 6.72 9.90 -9.73
N LEU A 130 5.60 9.93 -9.00
CA LEU A 130 5.00 11.20 -8.53
C LEU A 130 5.97 12.01 -7.67
N LYS A 131 6.67 11.35 -6.72
CA LYS A 131 7.71 11.99 -5.88
C LYS A 131 8.84 12.56 -6.72
N ILE A 132 9.34 11.82 -7.72
CA ILE A 132 10.40 12.28 -8.60
C ILE A 132 9.97 13.55 -9.34
N VAL A 133 8.77 13.55 -9.93
CA VAL A 133 8.24 14.72 -10.65
C VAL A 133 8.02 15.89 -9.69
N GLN A 134 7.52 15.65 -8.48
CA GLN A 134 7.34 16.69 -7.46
C GLN A 134 8.67 17.35 -7.09
N ASN A 135 9.70 16.54 -6.80
CA ASN A 135 11.03 17.03 -6.44
C ASN A 135 11.66 17.86 -7.58
N GLN A 136 11.51 17.40 -8.83
CA GLN A 136 11.97 18.16 -10.00
C GLN A 136 11.25 19.50 -10.16
N ARG A 137 9.95 19.56 -9.85
CA ARG A 137 9.19 20.82 -9.86
C ARG A 137 9.70 21.78 -8.77
N SER A 138 9.89 21.29 -7.55
CA SER A 138 10.40 22.12 -6.44
C SER A 138 11.82 22.66 -6.69
N GLN A 139 12.69 21.89 -7.34
CA GLN A 139 14.04 22.34 -7.70
C GLN A 139 14.06 23.35 -8.87
N LYS A 140 13.04 23.34 -9.73
CA LYS A 140 12.88 24.32 -10.82
C LYS A 140 12.27 25.65 -10.38
N THR A 141 11.90 25.78 -9.11
CA THR A 141 11.46 27.04 -8.50
C THR A 141 12.52 27.66 -7.57
N PRO A 142 13.72 28.05 -8.04
CA PRO A 142 14.58 28.94 -7.27
C PRO A 142 14.21 30.40 -7.58
N GLY A 143 13.63 31.09 -6.58
CA GLY A 143 13.60 32.55 -6.47
C GLY A 143 12.78 33.32 -7.53
N VAL A 144 11.61 33.80 -7.12
CA VAL A 144 11.11 35.13 -7.51
C VAL A 144 10.84 35.89 -6.22
#